data_AF-A0A9D0P2X6-F1
#
_entry.id   AF-A0A9D0P2X6-F1
#
_cell.length_a   1.000
_cell.length_b   1.000
_cell.length_c   1.000
_cell.angle_alpha   90.00
_cell.angle_beta   90.00
_cell.angle_gamma   90.00
#
_symmetry.space_group_name_H-M   'P 1'
#
loop_
_entity.id
_entity.type
_entity.pdbx_description
1 polymer ?
#
loop_
_entity_poly.entity_id
_entity_poly.type
_entity_poly.pdbx_seq_one_letter_code
_entity_poly.pdbx_strand_id
1 'polypeptide(L)' 'MSENDFSWLKDLELTGPAKTFAEFCQPELERRGNSEEGFDKSIYEEAVRLVLRKLGALEMEDMK' A
#
# COMPACT_ATOMS: atom_id res chain seq x y z
N MET A 1 -8.19 3.40 -18.83
CA MET A 1 -7.18 2.83 -17.93
C MET A 1 -7.06 3.81 -16.79
N SER A 2 -7.64 3.51 -15.62
CA SER A 2 -7.53 4.41 -14.47
C SER A 2 -6.11 4.35 -13.93
N GLU A 3 -5.44 5.48 -13.99
CA GLU A 3 -4.23 5.75 -13.23
C GLU A 3 -4.66 5.83 -11.74
N ASN A 4 -4.05 5.04 -10.85
CA ASN A 4 -4.26 4.96 -9.37
C ASN A 4 -5.20 3.87 -8.82
N ASP A 5 -5.10 2.63 -9.32
CA ASP A 5 -5.89 1.50 -8.79
C ASP A 5 -5.11 0.61 -7.81
N PHE A 6 -3.93 1.05 -7.34
CA PHE A 6 -3.01 0.23 -6.52
C PHE A 6 -2.63 -1.11 -7.20
N SER A 7 -2.75 -1.19 -8.52
CA SER A 7 -2.46 -2.40 -9.30
C SER A 7 -1.03 -2.90 -9.10
N TRP A 8 -0.08 -1.99 -8.89
CA TRP A 8 1.33 -2.29 -8.63
C TRP A 8 1.57 -3.10 -7.35
N LEU A 9 0.64 -3.13 -6.40
CA LEU A 9 0.76 -4.00 -5.21
C LEU A 9 0.72 -5.48 -5.60
N LYS A 10 0.05 -5.83 -6.70
CA LYS A 10 -0.05 -7.21 -7.19
C LYS A 10 1.27 -7.72 -7.77
N ASP A 11 2.13 -6.81 -8.20
CA ASP A 11 3.43 -7.12 -8.80
C ASP A 11 4.54 -7.25 -7.74
N LEU A 12 4.24 -6.95 -6.47
CA LEU A 12 5.18 -7.09 -5.37
C LEU A 12 5.05 -8.47 -4.70
N GLU A 13 6.16 -9.20 -4.61
CA GLU A 13 6.26 -10.42 -3.80
C GLU A 13 6.37 -10.07 -2.30
N LEU A 14 5.27 -9.60 -1.72
CA LEU A 14 5.21 -9.21 -0.30
C LEU A 14 4.99 -10.43 0.60
N THR A 15 5.68 -10.43 1.74
CA THR A 15 5.48 -11.39 2.82
C THR A 15 5.23 -10.69 4.16
N GLY A 16 4.93 -11.45 5.20
CA GLY A 16 4.91 -10.93 6.57
C GLY A 16 4.01 -9.69 6.79
N PRO A 17 4.42 -8.78 7.69
CA PRO A 17 3.72 -7.52 7.94
C PRO A 17 3.51 -6.65 6.69
N ALA A 18 4.45 -6.66 5.72
CA ALA A 18 4.30 -5.88 4.49
C ALA A 18 3.10 -6.36 3.67
N LYS A 19 2.89 -7.68 3.57
CA LYS A 19 1.73 -8.27 2.90
C LYS A 19 0.43 -7.89 3.60
N THR A 20 0.35 -8.06 4.92
CA THR A 20 -0.87 -7.73 5.68
C THR A 20 -1.23 -6.24 5.56
N PHE A 21 -0.23 -5.36 5.57
CA PHE A 21 -0.45 -3.92 5.38
C PHE A 21 -1.00 -3.60 3.97
N ALA A 22 -0.43 -4.22 2.92
CA ALA A 22 -0.91 -4.04 1.55
C ALA A 22 -2.36 -4.54 1.37
N GLU A 23 -2.68 -5.72 1.91
CA GLU A 23 -4.03 -6.30 1.87
C GLU A 23 -5.07 -5.43 2.58
N PHE A 24 -4.68 -4.73 3.65
CA PHE A 24 -5.54 -3.75 4.30
C PHE A 24 -5.73 -2.49 3.45
N CYS A 25 -4.65 -1.97 2.85
CA CYS A 25 -4.69 -0.67 2.18
C CYS A 25 -5.46 -0.70 0.86
N GLN A 26 -5.48 -1.83 0.18
CA GLN A 26 -6.12 -1.99 -1.13
C GLN A 26 -7.65 -1.74 -1.11
N PRO A 27 -8.47 -2.40 -0.27
CA PRO A 27 -9.90 -2.09 -0.18
C PRO A 27 -10.16 -0.71 0.43
N GLU A 28 -9.27 -0.20 1.28
CA GLU A 28 -9.41 1.12 1.88
C GLU A 28 -9.27 2.26 0.86
N LEU A 29 -8.42 2.11 -0.16
CA LEU A 29 -8.33 3.08 -1.26
C LEU A 29 -9.69 3.25 -1.94
N GLU A 30 -10.36 2.14 -2.24
CA GLU A 30 -11.67 2.14 -2.88
C GLU A 30 -12.74 2.71 -1.94
N ARG A 31 -12.78 2.24 -0.69
CA ARG A 31 -13.74 2.72 0.31
C ARG A 31 -13.64 4.23 0.49
N ARG A 32 -12.44 4.75 0.78
CA ARG A 32 -12.21 6.18 1.06
C ARG A 32 -12.38 7.03 -0.19
N GLY A 33 -11.87 6.56 -1.33
CA GLY A 33 -12.03 7.23 -2.61
C GLY A 33 -13.48 7.38 -3.07
N ASN A 34 -14.38 6.51 -2.62
CA ASN A 34 -15.79 6.55 -2.96
C ASN A 34 -16.68 7.21 -1.88
N SER A 35 -16.16 7.50 -0.68
CA SER A 35 -16.99 7.93 0.47
C SER A 35 -16.48 9.14 1.25
N GLU A 36 -15.20 9.52 1.12
CA GLU A 36 -14.60 10.59 1.90
C GLU A 36 -14.31 11.81 1.00
N GLU A 37 -15.02 12.91 1.25
CA GLU A 37 -14.80 14.17 0.53
C GLU A 37 -13.39 14.72 0.83
N GLY A 38 -12.65 15.08 -0.23
CA GLY A 38 -11.27 15.56 -0.10
C GLY A 38 -10.21 14.47 0.06
N PHE A 39 -10.56 13.19 -0.07
CA PHE A 39 -9.58 12.10 -0.07
C PHE A 39 -8.66 12.19 -1.30
N ASP A 40 -7.37 12.41 -1.05
CA ASP A 40 -6.34 12.43 -2.09
C ASP A 40 -5.72 11.05 -2.26
N LYS A 41 -6.11 10.37 -3.35
CA LYS A 41 -5.60 9.04 -3.72
C LYS A 41 -4.09 9.02 -3.93
N SER A 42 -3.50 10.11 -4.43
CA SER A 42 -2.07 10.19 -4.72
C SER A 42 -1.25 10.24 -3.43
N ILE A 43 -1.68 11.03 -2.45
CA ILE A 43 -1.05 11.11 -1.13
C ILE A 43 -1.16 9.77 -0.40
N TYR A 44 -2.33 9.12 -0.49
CA TYR A 44 -2.52 7.81 0.10
C TYR A 44 -1.59 6.76 -0.52
N GLU A 45 -1.44 6.77 -1.86
CA GLU A 45 -0.50 5.90 -2.55
C GLU A 45 0.95 6.11 -2.11
N GLU A 46 1.38 7.37 -2.03
CA GLU A 46 2.73 7.72 -1.60
C GLU A 46 3.00 7.24 -0.17
N ALA A 47 2.05 7.44 0.75
CA ALA A 47 2.14 6.96 2.12
C ALA A 47 2.27 5.43 2.19
N VAL A 48 1.48 4.69 1.40
CA VAL A 48 1.55 3.22 1.35
C VAL A 48 2.91 2.75 0.83
N ARG A 49 3.46 3.39 -0.21
CA ARG A 49 4.81 3.09 -0.73
C ARG A 49 5.88 3.30 0.34
N LEU A 50 5.80 4.39 1.10
CA LEU A 50 6.75 4.68 2.18
C LEU A 50 6.73 3.62 3.28
N VAL A 51 5.54 3.21 3.72
CA VAL A 51 5.38 2.17 4.75
C VAL A 51 5.91 0.82 4.25
N LEU A 52 5.54 0.40 3.03
CA LEU A 52 6.02 -0.87 2.46
C LEU A 52 7.55 -0.90 2.32
N ARG A 53 8.17 0.22 1.91
CA ARG A 53 9.62 0.34 1.86
C ARG A 53 10.25 0.15 3.25
N LYS A 54 9.65 0.71 4.29
CA LYS A 54 10.17 0.57 5.66
C LYS A 54 9.96 -0.84 6.20
N LEU A 55 8.80 -1.46 5.97
CA LEU A 55 8.53 -2.83 6.39
C LEU A 55 9.47 -3.83 5.71
N GLY A 56 9.69 -3.70 4.39
CA GLY A 56 10.66 -4.54 3.68
C GLY A 56 12.10 -4.36 4.18
N ALA A 57 12.50 -3.14 4.54
CA ALA A 57 13.82 -2.91 5.14
C ALA A 57 13.98 -3.60 6.50
N LEU A 58 12.94 -3.56 7.35
CA LEU A 58 12.94 -4.22 8.65
C LEU A 58 12.96 -5.75 8.51
N GLU A 59 12.16 -6.32 7.59
CA GLU A 59 12.20 -7.78 7.31
C GLU A 59 13.59 -8.23 6.88
N MET A 60 14.30 -7.45 6.04
CA MET A 60 15.68 -7.75 5.65
C MET A 60 16.69 -7.59 6.79
N GLU A 61 16.43 -6.72 7.77
CA GLU A 61 17.27 -6.57 8.98
C GLU A 61 17.10 -7.78 9.91
N ASP A 62 15.87 -8.26 10.10
CA ASP A 62 15.55 -9.43 10.94
C ASP A 62 16.08 -10.76 10.35
N MET A 63 16.36 -10.82 9.04
CA MET A 63 16.91 -11.99 8.36
C MET A 63 18.44 -12.11 8.43
N LYS A 64 19.15 -11.15 9.04
CA LYS A 64 20.62 -11.14 9.19
C LYS A 64 21.07 -11.76 10.51
#